data_AF-X1CBR2-F1
#
_entry.id   AF-X1CBR2-F1
#
_cell.length_a   1.000
_cell.length_b   1.000
_cell.length_c   1.000
_cell.angle_alpha   90.00
_cell.angle_beta   90.00
_cell.angle_gamma   90.00
#
_symmetry.space_group_name_H-M   'P 1'
#
loop_
_entity.id
_entity.type
_entity.pdbx_description
1 polymer ?
#
loop_
_entity_poly.entity_id
_entity_poly.type
_entity_poly.pdbx_seq_one_letter_code
_entity_poly.pdbx_strand_id
1 'polypeptide(L)' 'MPKQRYTFTPDIKGEIMGVRTVQNRGRLQIPKKIRDLIGLRDGDSVYWLRGLDGRFYITKAVELT' A
#
# COMPACT_ATOMS: atom_id res chain seq x y z
N MET A 1 22.45 12.68 -3.22
CA MET A 1 21.28 12.86 -2.33
C MET A 1 21.36 11.81 -1.23
N PRO A 2 21.40 12.18 0.06
CA PRO A 2 21.48 11.20 1.13
C PRO A 2 20.18 10.38 1.17
N LYS A 3 20.31 9.06 1.11
CA LYS A 3 19.20 8.10 1.27
C LYS A 3 18.52 8.37 2.62
N GLN A 4 17.25 8.75 2.63
CA GLN A 4 16.47 8.87 3.86
C GLN A 4 16.53 7.53 4.61
N ARG A 5 17.04 7.56 5.84
CA ARG A 5 17.04 6.43 6.77
C ARG A 5 15.64 6.36 7.38
N TYR A 6 14.85 5.37 6.98
CA TYR A 6 13.56 5.10 7.61
C TYR A 6 13.81 4.53 9.01
N THR A 7 13.36 5.24 10.05
CA THR A 7 13.56 4.91 11.47
C THR A 7 12.52 3.95 12.04
N PHE A 8 11.55 3.51 11.23
CA PHE A 8 10.49 2.60 11.65
C PHE A 8 10.45 1.40 10.72
N THR A 9 11.14 0.31 11.13
CA THR A 9 10.89 -1.01 10.57
C THR A 9 9.67 -1.55 11.31
N PRO A 10 8.48 -1.65 10.68
CA PRO A 10 7.34 -2.24 11.34
C PRO A 10 7.68 -3.67 11.79
N ASP A 11 7.19 -4.08 12.96
CA ASP A 11 7.27 -5.48 13.43
C ASP A 11 6.28 -6.35 12.65
N ILE A 12 6.47 -6.39 11.34
CA ILE A 12 5.74 -7.20 10.36
C ILE A 12 6.79 -8.09 9.71
N LYS A 13 6.53 -9.40 9.67
CA LYS A 13 7.28 -10.31 8.80
C LYS A 13 6.95 -9.98 7.34
N GLY A 14 7.72 -9.10 6.72
CA GLY A 14 7.47 -8.64 5.36
C GLY A 14 8.62 -7.85 4.75
N GLU A 15 8.51 -7.55 3.46
CA GLU A 15 9.45 -6.74 2.69
C GLU A 15 8.89 -5.31 2.55
N ILE A 16 9.75 -4.29 2.67
CA ILE A 16 9.38 -2.91 2.30
C ILE A 16 9.36 -2.82 0.77
N MET A 17 8.16 -2.99 0.20
CA MET A 17 7.95 -3.00 -1.25
C MET A 17 7.92 -1.60 -1.88
N GLY A 18 7.87 -0.54 -1.06
CA GLY A 18 7.98 0.83 -1.51
C GLY A 18 7.64 1.84 -0.42
N VAL A 19 8.23 3.03 -0.50
CA VAL A 19 7.89 4.17 0.34
C VAL A 19 7.32 5.29 -0.51
N ARG A 20 6.24 5.92 -0.05
CA ARG A 20 5.52 6.99 -0.76
C ARG A 20 5.17 8.11 0.19
N THR A 21 5.38 9.33 -0.25
CA THR A 21 4.93 10.52 0.47
C THR A 21 3.46 10.75 0.16
N VAL A 22 2.65 11.01 1.18
CA VAL A 22 1.25 11.42 1.03
C VAL A 22 1.23 12.76 0.30
N GLN A 23 0.51 12.81 -0.82
CA GLN A 23 0.33 14.01 -1.62
C GLN A 23 -0.90 14.79 -1.16
N ASN A 24 -1.20 15.89 -1.84
CA ASN A 24 -2.38 16.69 -1.59
C ASN A 24 -3.67 15.86 -1.56
N ARG A 25 -4.57 16.22 -0.63
CA ARG A 25 -5.85 15.52 -0.38
C ARG A 25 -5.70 14.06 0.06
N GLY A 26 -4.57 13.69 0.67
CA GLY A 26 -4.37 12.36 1.22
C GLY A 26 -4.07 11.28 0.17
N ARG A 27 -3.73 11.66 -1.07
CA ARG A 27 -3.46 10.69 -2.15
C ARG A 27 -2.11 10.02 -1.98
N LEU A 28 -2.08 8.71 -2.21
CA LEU A 28 -0.87 7.90 -2.27
C LEU A 28 -0.81 7.17 -3.60
N GLN A 29 0.37 7.17 -4.23
CA GLN A 29 0.60 6.40 -5.45
C GLN A 29 0.95 4.96 -5.09
N ILE A 30 0.21 3.98 -5.60
CA ILE A 30 0.55 2.56 -5.43
C ILE A 30 1.75 2.21 -6.33
N PRO A 31 2.88 1.69 -5.78
CA PRO A 31 4.04 1.29 -6.57
C PRO A 31 3.69 0.28 -7.68
N LYS A 32 4.31 0.41 -8.86
CA LYS A 32 4.07 -0.48 -10.02
C LYS A 32 4.24 -1.97 -9.67
N LYS A 33 5.33 -2.34 -8.99
CA LYS A 33 5.59 -3.72 -8.54
C LYS A 33 4.42 -4.29 -7.71
N ILE A 34 3.82 -3.48 -6.84
CA ILE A 34 2.67 -3.90 -6.02
C ILE A 34 1.41 -4.05 -6.89
N ARG A 35 1.16 -3.10 -7.81
CA ARG A 35 0.04 -3.19 -8.75
C ARG A 35 0.11 -4.47 -9.59
N ASP A 36 1.29 -4.79 -10.11
CA ASP A 36 1.53 -5.98 -10.93
C ASP A 36 1.28 -7.26 -10.12
N LEU A 37 1.74 -7.32 -8.87
CA LEU A 37 1.56 -8.48 -7.98
C LEU A 37 0.10 -8.77 -7.63
N ILE A 38 -0.72 -7.73 -7.45
CA ILE A 38 -2.15 -7.89 -7.08
C ILE A 38 -3.09 -7.74 -8.30
N GLY A 39 -2.53 -7.60 -9.50
CA GLY A 39 -3.29 -7.40 -10.73
C GLY A 39 -4.16 -6.14 -10.75
N LEU A 40 -3.73 -5.05 -10.08
CA LEU A 40 -4.47 -3.79 -10.01
C LEU A 40 -4.20 -2.93 -11.26
N ARG A 41 -5.26 -2.54 -11.96
CA ARG A 41 -5.23 -1.69 -13.15
C ARG A 41 -5.86 -0.34 -12.88
N ASP A 42 -5.61 0.62 -13.77
CA ASP A 42 -6.26 1.92 -13.69
C ASP A 42 -7.78 1.75 -13.84
N GLY A 43 -8.56 2.36 -12.94
CA GLY A 43 -10.02 2.19 -12.85
C GLY A 43 -10.47 1.12 -11.84
N ASP A 44 -9.58 0.21 -11.42
CA ASP A 44 -9.92 -0.77 -10.38
C ASP A 44 -10.06 -0.08 -9.00
N SER A 45 -10.94 -0.64 -8.17
CA SER A 45 -11.11 -0.23 -6.78
C SER A 45 -10.24 -1.04 -5.82
N VAL A 46 -9.95 -0.48 -4.64
CA VAL A 46 -9.24 -1.17 -3.55
C VAL A 46 -10.07 -1.09 -2.27
N TYR A 47 -9.95 -2.12 -1.43
CA TYR A 47 -10.45 -2.06 -0.06
C TYR A 47 -9.40 -1.49 0.88
N TRP A 48 -9.84 -0.61 1.77
CA TRP A 48 -9.11 -0.21 2.96
C TRP A 48 -9.65 -1.02 4.13
N LEU A 49 -8.86 -1.95 4.63
CA LEU A 49 -9.25 -2.87 5.68
C LEU A 49 -8.53 -2.50 6.98
N ARG A 50 -9.22 -2.54 8.11
CA ARG A 50 -8.59 -2.52 9.43
C ARG A 50 -8.54 -3.95 9.95
N GLY A 51 -7.34 -4.50 10.13
CA GLY A 51 -7.16 -5.82 10.71
C GLY A 51 -7.44 -5.84 12.22
N LEU A 52 -7.58 -7.05 12.77
CA LEU A 52 -7.72 -7.26 14.21
C LEU A 52 -6.45 -6.86 15.00
N ASP A 53 -5.31 -6.80 14.33
CA ASP A 53 -4.05 -6.26 14.88
C ASP A 53 -4.01 -4.72 14.91
N GLY A 54 -5.10 -4.07 14.51
CA GLY A 54 -5.25 -2.62 14.46
C GLY A 54 -4.56 -1.95 13.27
N ARG A 55 -3.87 -2.70 12.40
CA ARG A 55 -3.19 -2.16 11.22
C ARG A 55 -4.14 -2.00 10.04
N PHE A 56 -3.76 -1.14 9.11
CA PHE A 56 -4.50 -0.92 7.88
C PHE A 56 -3.86 -1.68 6.71
N TYR A 57 -4.70 -2.38 5.95
CA TYR A 57 -4.31 -3.16 4.78
C TYR A 57 -5.02 -2.62 3.55
N ILE A 58 -4.37 -2.77 2.41
CA ILE A 58 -4.92 -2.43 1.10
C ILE A 58 -4.90 -3.69 0.24
N THR A 59 -6.04 -4.04 -0.34
CA THR A 59 -6.14 -5.13 -1.31
C THR A 59 -7.03 -4.71 -2.48
N LYS A 60 -6.86 -5.36 -3.63
CA LYS A 60 -7.75 -5.17 -4.77
C LYS A 60 -9.18 -5.55 -4.37
N ALA A 61 -10.15 -4.69 -4.70
CA ALA A 61 -11.55 -4.99 -4.48
C ALA A 61 -12.03 -6.03 -5.50
N VAL A 62 -12.88 -6.95 -5.06
CA VAL A 62 -13.55 -7.94 -5.91
C VAL A 62 -15.03 -7.75 -5.68
N GLU A 63 -15.77 -7.32 -6.71
CA GLU A 63 -17.22 -7.26 -6.62
C GLU A 63 -17.78 -8.69 -6.58
N LEU A 64 -18.51 -9.00 -5.52
CA LEU A 64 -19.38 -10.17 -5.50
C LEU A 64 -20.57 -9.84 -6.41
N THR A 65 -20.53 -10.37 -7.62
CA THR A 65 -21.66 -10.35 -8.56
C THR A 65 -22.58 -11.53 -8.28
#